data_AF-A0A7S2JT42-F1
#
_entry.id   AF-A0A7S2JT42-F1
#
_cell.length_a   1.000
_cell.length_b   1.000
_cell.length_c   1.000
_cell.angle_alpha   90.00
_cell.angle_beta   90.00
_cell.angle_gamma   90.00
#
_symmetry.space_group_name_H-M   'P 1'
#
loop_
_entity.id
_entity.type
_entity.pdbx_description
1 polymer ?
#
loop_
_entity_poly.entity_id
_entity_poly.type
_entity_poly.pdbx_seq_one_letter_code
_entity_poly.pdbx_strand_id
1 'polypeptide(L)'
;PHPASEVAPPPLATVEVFYLVRCPHCEYFLTSGLTKLVEAQLPGDKVKINLVPMYPPMLKATYDFALCQQQDWCRLALAPLCALRDTLAQPAAADSPALRRGVRFAACDLANTAEGRARTPTAIGDCAEAAGLDEDDVRHCAEGTEALGVLRLASAPLLRAIDILSGNFGFVDPPSMPWVFLNGQPLSCD
;
A
#
# COMPACT_ATOMS: atom_id res chain seq x y z
N PRO A 1 -32.01 5.16 -29.12
CA PRO A 1 -31.84 4.09 -28.11
C PRO A 1 -30.36 3.93 -27.75
N HIS A 2 -29.92 4.57 -26.67
CA HIS A 2 -28.59 4.31 -26.11
C HIS A 2 -28.63 2.95 -25.40
N PRO A 3 -27.65 2.05 -25.61
CA PRO A 3 -27.57 0.83 -24.83
C PRO A 3 -27.42 1.23 -23.36
N ALA A 4 -28.28 0.66 -22.50
CA ALA A 4 -28.19 0.85 -21.06
C ALA A 4 -26.78 0.44 -20.63
N SER A 5 -26.05 1.37 -20.01
CA SER A 5 -24.74 1.09 -19.43
C SER A 5 -24.95 0.03 -18.35
N GLU A 6 -24.51 -1.20 -18.62
CA GLU A 6 -24.59 -2.30 -17.68
C GLU A 6 -23.61 -2.00 -16.53
N VAL A 7 -24.16 -1.60 -15.38
CA VAL A 7 -23.37 -1.35 -14.17
C VAL A 7 -22.89 -2.72 -13.69
N ALA A 8 -21.57 -2.95 -13.77
CA ALA A 8 -20.98 -4.20 -13.30
C ALA A 8 -21.36 -4.46 -11.83
N PRO A 9 -21.69 -5.71 -11.44
CA PRO A 9 -22.01 -6.03 -10.06
C PRO A 9 -20.83 -5.70 -9.13
N PRO A 10 -21.10 -5.30 -7.88
CA PRO A 10 -20.04 -5.02 -6.92
C PRO A 10 -19.16 -6.25 -6.68
N PRO A 11 -17.87 -6.06 -6.35
CA PRO A 11 -17.00 -7.19 -6.03
C PRO A 11 -17.53 -7.94 -4.82
N LEU A 12 -17.31 -9.26 -4.82
CA LEU A 12 -17.71 -10.14 -3.73
C LEU A 12 -16.85 -9.93 -2.47
N ALA A 13 -15.57 -9.57 -2.66
CA ALA A 13 -14.66 -9.25 -1.58
C ALA A 13 -13.74 -8.07 -1.94
N THR A 14 -13.54 -7.16 -0.99
CA THR A 14 -12.51 -6.13 -1.04
C THR A 14 -11.60 -6.27 0.17
N VAL A 15 -10.31 -6.44 -0.07
CA VAL A 15 -9.28 -6.51 0.97
C VAL A 15 -8.47 -5.23 0.95
N GLU A 16 -8.42 -4.50 2.06
CA GLU A 16 -7.59 -3.30 2.18
C GLU A 16 -6.53 -3.52 3.26
N VAL A 17 -5.27 -3.31 2.91
CA VAL A 17 -4.13 -3.55 3.79
C VAL A 17 -3.35 -2.26 3.96
N PHE A 18 -3.20 -1.83 5.20
CA PHE A 18 -2.42 -0.67 5.59
C PHE A 18 -1.24 -1.14 6.44
N TYR A 19 -0.04 -0.66 6.14
CA TYR A 19 1.17 -1.17 6.79
C TYR A 19 2.23 -0.09 7.02
N LEU A 20 3.03 -0.22 8.07
CA LEU A 20 4.17 0.68 8.32
C LEU A 20 5.45 0.12 7.71
N VAL A 21 6.26 1.00 7.12
CA VAL A 21 7.53 0.63 6.45
C VAL A 21 8.65 0.14 7.36
N ARG A 22 8.46 0.14 8.69
CA ARG A 22 9.41 -0.42 9.67
C ARG A 22 8.81 -1.53 10.53
N CYS A 23 7.60 -1.99 10.22
CA CYS A 23 6.82 -2.88 11.07
C CYS A 23 7.13 -4.37 10.77
N PRO A 24 7.68 -5.14 11.73
CA PRO A 24 8.02 -6.55 11.51
C PRO A 24 6.79 -7.44 11.29
N HIS A 25 5.67 -7.18 11.98
CA HIS A 25 4.41 -7.89 11.73
C HIS A 25 3.88 -7.64 10.30
N CYS A 26 4.14 -6.46 9.77
CA CYS A 26 3.80 -6.08 8.42
C CYS A 26 4.67 -6.81 7.40
N GLU A 27 5.98 -6.93 7.65
CA GLU A 27 6.90 -7.74 6.85
C GLU A 27 6.39 -9.17 6.76
N TYR A 28 6.10 -9.79 7.91
CA TYR A 28 5.58 -11.16 7.95
C TYR A 28 4.26 -11.29 7.18
N PHE A 29 3.31 -10.38 7.39
CA PHE A 29 2.02 -10.43 6.70
C PHE A 29 2.16 -10.25 5.18
N LEU A 30 2.97 -9.28 4.72
CA LEU A 30 3.16 -9.02 3.30
C LEU A 30 3.86 -10.20 2.60
N THR A 31 4.93 -10.72 3.20
CA THR A 31 5.73 -11.82 2.63
C THR A 31 5.00 -13.16 2.68
N SER A 32 4.37 -13.48 3.81
CA SER A 32 3.81 -14.82 4.04
C SER A 32 2.32 -14.93 3.76
N GLY A 33 1.60 -13.81 3.74
CA GLY A 33 0.16 -13.74 3.51
C GLY A 33 -0.19 -13.07 2.19
N LEU A 34 -0.04 -11.74 2.10
CA LEU A 34 -0.56 -10.95 0.98
C LEU A 34 0.08 -11.33 -0.36
N THR A 35 1.39 -11.59 -0.39
CA THR A 35 2.08 -12.02 -1.62
C THR A 35 1.47 -13.32 -2.16
N LYS A 36 1.19 -14.30 -1.30
CA LYS A 36 0.54 -15.56 -1.71
C LYS A 36 -0.89 -15.33 -2.20
N LEU A 37 -1.62 -14.39 -1.59
CA LEU A 37 -2.98 -14.05 -2.02
C LEU A 37 -3.00 -13.47 -3.45
N VAL A 38 -2.10 -12.54 -3.77
CA VAL A 38 -2.03 -11.96 -5.14
C VAL A 38 -1.47 -12.95 -6.15
N GLU A 39 -0.60 -13.87 -5.72
CA GLU A 39 -0.06 -14.94 -6.58
C GLU A 39 -1.09 -16.04 -6.89
N ALA A 40 -2.10 -16.21 -6.04
CA ALA A 40 -3.21 -17.10 -6.29
C ALA A 40 -4.09 -16.65 -7.47
N GLN A 41 -3.96 -15.40 -7.93
CA GLN A 41 -4.70 -14.85 -9.08
C GLN A 41 -6.21 -15.07 -8.97
N LEU A 42 -6.77 -14.72 -7.81
CA LEU A 42 -8.22 -14.76 -7.61
C LEU A 42 -8.93 -13.90 -8.66
N PRO A 43 -10.16 -14.28 -9.08
CA PRO A 43 -10.88 -13.55 -10.13
C PRO A 43 -11.03 -12.07 -9.78
N GLY A 44 -10.46 -11.19 -10.61
CA GLY A 44 -10.39 -9.76 -10.35
C GLY A 44 -11.72 -9.04 -10.38
N ASP A 45 -12.75 -9.64 -10.97
CA ASP A 45 -14.14 -9.16 -10.93
C ASP A 45 -14.84 -9.50 -9.61
N LYS A 46 -14.33 -10.50 -8.87
CA LYS A 46 -14.86 -10.91 -7.56
C LYS A 46 -14.06 -10.36 -6.40
N VAL A 47 -12.74 -10.27 -6.54
CA VAL A 47 -11.85 -9.88 -5.45
C VAL A 47 -11.05 -8.64 -5.85
N LYS A 48 -11.13 -7.61 -5.02
CA LYS A 48 -10.31 -6.40 -5.13
C LYS A 48 -9.38 -6.29 -3.94
N ILE A 49 -8.19 -5.73 -4.16
CA ILE A 49 -7.16 -5.55 -3.13
C ILE A 49 -6.60 -4.14 -3.21
N ASN A 50 -6.47 -3.48 -2.06
CA ASN A 50 -5.75 -2.23 -1.91
C ASN A 50 -4.60 -2.43 -0.92
N LEU A 51 -3.38 -2.04 -1.29
CA LEU A 51 -2.22 -2.06 -0.39
C LEU A 51 -1.70 -0.64 -0.27
N VAL A 52 -1.66 -0.10 0.95
CA VAL A 52 -1.29 1.29 1.22
C VAL A 52 -0.16 1.35 2.25
N PRO A 53 1.06 1.74 1.84
CA PRO A 53 2.15 2.06 2.77
C PRO A 53 1.80 3.29 3.60
N MET A 54 1.97 3.18 4.90
CA MET A 54 1.73 4.23 5.87
C MET A 54 3.01 4.89 6.35
N TYR A 55 2.88 6.19 6.61
CA TYR A 55 3.96 7.06 7.03
C TYR A 55 3.38 8.11 8.04
N PRO A 56 3.78 8.12 9.33
CA PRO A 56 3.31 9.10 10.34
C PRO A 56 4.27 10.28 10.60
N PRO A 57 3.85 11.58 10.69
CA PRO A 57 2.48 12.02 10.93
C PRO A 57 1.74 12.45 9.66
N MET A 58 0.59 11.81 9.46
CA MET A 58 -0.21 11.72 8.24
C MET A 58 -0.97 12.99 7.82
N LEU A 59 -0.79 14.13 8.51
CA LEU A 59 -1.63 15.31 8.29
C LEU A 59 -0.88 16.60 7.93
N LYS A 60 0.41 16.71 8.26
CA LYS A 60 1.23 17.90 7.92
C LYS A 60 2.30 17.61 6.88
N ALA A 61 2.85 16.38 6.86
CA ALA A 61 3.93 16.01 5.94
C ALA A 61 3.45 15.68 4.52
N THR A 62 2.16 15.41 4.32
CA THR A 62 1.57 15.06 3.01
C THR A 62 1.52 16.23 2.01
N TYR A 63 1.70 17.46 2.48
CA TYR A 63 1.68 18.66 1.63
C TYR A 63 3.06 19.28 1.40
N ASP A 64 4.08 18.83 2.15
CA ASP A 64 5.44 19.35 2.08
C ASP A 64 6.42 18.20 1.82
N PHE A 65 6.78 18.06 0.55
CA PHE A 65 7.73 17.03 0.10
C PHE A 65 9.12 17.19 0.74
N ALA A 66 9.56 18.44 0.98
CA ALA A 66 10.85 18.68 1.62
C ALA A 66 10.83 18.20 3.08
N LEU A 67 9.71 18.41 3.78
CA LEU A 67 9.51 17.88 5.14
C LEU A 67 9.43 16.34 5.15
N CYS A 68 8.82 15.73 4.13
CA CYS A 68 8.81 14.27 3.96
C CYS A 68 10.23 13.72 3.81
N GLN A 69 11.07 14.33 2.96
CA GLN A 69 12.43 13.87 2.71
C GLN A 69 13.34 13.93 3.94
N GLN A 70 13.06 14.83 4.89
CA GLN A 70 13.79 14.91 6.16
C GLN A 70 13.42 13.82 7.17
N GLN A 71 12.37 13.06 6.89
CA GLN A 71 11.81 12.11 7.83
C GLN A 71 11.94 10.69 7.30
N ASP A 72 12.73 9.90 8.00
CA ASP A 72 13.07 8.52 7.60
C ASP A 72 11.87 7.67 7.22
N TRP A 73 10.82 7.70 8.03
CA TRP A 73 9.60 6.92 7.80
C TRP A 73 8.85 7.36 6.52
N CYS A 74 8.89 8.65 6.17
CA CYS A 74 8.27 9.17 4.95
C CYS A 74 9.12 8.83 3.73
N ARG A 75 10.43 9.12 3.79
CA ARG A 75 11.40 8.78 2.75
C ARG A 75 11.40 7.28 2.41
N LEU A 76 11.28 6.41 3.42
CA LEU A 76 11.17 4.97 3.21
C LEU A 76 9.83 4.58 2.56
N ALA A 77 8.73 5.29 2.80
CA ALA A 77 7.46 4.99 2.16
C ALA A 77 7.38 5.40 0.68
N LEU A 78 8.25 6.29 0.18
CA LEU A 78 8.15 6.81 -1.18
C LEU A 78 8.34 5.73 -2.27
N ALA A 79 9.35 4.88 -2.15
CA ALA A 79 9.60 3.82 -3.12
C ALA A 79 8.42 2.82 -3.24
N PRO A 80 7.89 2.22 -2.16
CA PRO A 80 6.74 1.33 -2.26
C PRO A 80 5.46 2.06 -2.70
N LEU A 81 5.27 3.33 -2.31
CA LEU A 81 4.17 4.15 -2.82
C LEU A 81 4.26 4.29 -4.35
N CYS A 82 5.45 4.62 -4.88
CA CYS A 82 5.67 4.73 -6.31
C CYS A 82 5.48 3.41 -7.05
N ALA A 83 5.95 2.29 -6.50
CA ALA A 83 5.72 0.96 -7.05
C ALA A 83 4.24 0.55 -7.08
N LEU A 84 3.40 1.14 -6.21
CA LEU A 84 1.96 0.88 -6.11
C LEU A 84 1.10 1.94 -6.80
N ARG A 85 1.68 2.98 -7.43
CA ARG A 85 0.95 4.18 -7.89
C ARG A 85 -0.27 3.90 -8.78
N ASP A 86 -0.21 2.86 -9.61
CA ASP A 86 -1.30 2.46 -10.51
C ASP A 86 -2.46 1.76 -9.78
N THR A 87 -2.32 1.48 -8.48
CA THR A 87 -3.26 0.70 -7.65
C THR A 87 -3.62 1.37 -6.33
N LEU A 88 -3.01 2.51 -5.98
CA LEU A 88 -3.21 3.17 -4.68
C LEU A 88 -4.55 3.88 -4.53
N ALA A 89 -5.08 4.46 -5.62
CA ALA A 89 -6.24 5.34 -5.55
C ALA A 89 -7.53 4.58 -5.19
N GLN A 90 -7.62 3.31 -5.59
CA GLN A 90 -8.79 2.47 -5.40
C GLN A 90 -8.39 0.98 -5.42
N PRO A 91 -9.14 0.10 -4.75
CA PRO A 91 -8.88 -1.33 -4.78
C PRO A 91 -8.74 -1.89 -6.21
N ALA A 92 -7.59 -2.48 -6.49
CA ALA A 92 -7.26 -3.06 -7.79
C ALA A 92 -7.81 -4.49 -7.90
N ALA A 93 -8.01 -4.97 -9.12
CA ALA A 93 -8.35 -6.37 -9.39
C ALA A 93 -7.29 -7.31 -8.80
N ALA A 94 -7.69 -8.38 -8.09
CA ALA A 94 -6.74 -9.31 -7.45
C ALA A 94 -5.82 -10.04 -8.45
N ASP A 95 -6.24 -10.17 -9.71
CA ASP A 95 -5.45 -10.71 -10.83
C ASP A 95 -4.65 -9.64 -11.60
N SER A 96 -4.67 -8.37 -11.15
CA SER A 96 -3.96 -7.27 -11.80
C SER A 96 -2.45 -7.50 -11.80
N PRO A 97 -1.78 -7.47 -12.97
CA PRO A 97 -0.34 -7.52 -13.03
C PRO A 97 0.32 -6.36 -12.29
N ALA A 98 -0.27 -5.15 -12.34
CA ALA A 98 0.26 -3.98 -11.64
C ALA A 98 0.22 -4.18 -10.12
N LEU A 99 -0.89 -4.69 -9.58
CA LEU A 99 -1.02 -5.01 -8.16
C LEU A 99 0.03 -6.05 -7.74
N ARG A 100 0.17 -7.14 -8.50
CA ARG A 100 1.13 -8.20 -8.17
C ARG A 100 2.56 -7.69 -8.15
N ARG A 101 2.97 -6.87 -9.12
CA ARG A 101 4.31 -6.27 -9.14
C ARG A 101 4.51 -5.32 -7.96
N GLY A 102 3.54 -4.43 -7.70
CA GLY A 102 3.60 -3.49 -6.58
C GLY A 102 3.67 -4.19 -5.21
N VAL A 103 2.88 -5.25 -5.00
CA VAL A 103 2.93 -6.05 -3.75
C VAL A 103 4.27 -6.75 -3.59
N ARG A 104 4.83 -7.33 -4.66
CA ARG A 104 6.17 -7.96 -4.64
C ARG A 104 7.25 -6.95 -4.27
N PHE A 105 7.21 -5.77 -4.88
CA PHE A 105 8.13 -4.69 -4.55
C PHE A 105 7.99 -4.29 -3.08
N ALA A 106 6.76 -4.03 -2.62
CA ALA A 106 6.50 -3.60 -1.25
C ALA A 106 6.95 -4.64 -0.21
N ALA A 107 6.73 -5.93 -0.47
CA ALA A 107 7.19 -7.00 0.41
C ALA A 107 8.72 -7.10 0.44
N CYS A 108 9.39 -7.01 -0.71
CA CYS A 108 10.85 -7.01 -0.81
C CYS A 108 11.47 -5.79 -0.12
N ASP A 109 10.96 -4.59 -0.38
CA ASP A 109 11.46 -3.35 0.20
C ASP A 109 11.26 -3.37 1.72
N LEU A 110 10.10 -3.84 2.20
CA LEU A 110 9.83 -3.95 3.63
C LEU A 110 10.79 -4.91 4.34
N ALA A 111 11.20 -6.01 3.71
CA ALA A 111 12.22 -6.89 4.27
C ALA A 111 13.58 -6.19 4.48
N ASN A 112 13.84 -5.12 3.72
CA ASN A 112 15.05 -4.30 3.84
C ASN A 112 14.90 -3.13 4.84
N THR A 113 13.70 -2.84 5.34
CA THR A 113 13.43 -1.66 6.20
C THR A 113 12.74 -1.97 7.52
N ALA A 114 12.13 -3.15 7.65
CA ALA A 114 11.51 -3.64 8.88
C ALA A 114 12.55 -3.75 10.01
N GLU A 115 12.06 -3.77 11.25
CA GLU A 115 12.90 -3.87 12.46
C GLU A 115 13.92 -2.74 12.62
N GLY A 116 13.65 -1.58 11.99
CA GLY A 116 14.56 -0.43 12.04
C GLY A 116 15.82 -0.59 11.19
N ARG A 117 15.87 -1.58 10.29
CA ARG A 117 16.93 -1.71 9.29
C ARG A 117 16.98 -0.44 8.42
N ALA A 118 18.20 0.01 8.13
CA ALA A 118 18.40 1.04 7.13
C ALA A 118 18.38 0.38 5.75
N ARG A 119 17.56 0.92 4.84
CA ARG A 119 17.53 0.48 3.44
C ARG A 119 18.95 0.54 2.86
N THR A 120 19.40 -0.55 2.25
CA THR A 120 20.69 -0.55 1.53
C THR A 120 20.60 0.34 0.28
N PRO A 121 21.72 0.87 -0.23
CA PRO A 121 21.70 1.70 -1.44
C PRO A 121 21.13 1.00 -2.68
N THR A 122 21.23 -0.33 -2.76
CA THR A 122 20.79 -1.14 -3.91
C THR A 122 19.37 -1.68 -3.78
N ALA A 123 18.78 -1.66 -2.58
CA ALA A 123 17.50 -2.34 -2.31
C ALA A 123 16.36 -1.92 -3.24
N ILE A 124 16.30 -0.64 -3.68
CA ILE A 124 15.27 -0.20 -4.63
C ILE A 124 15.43 -0.93 -5.97
N GLY A 125 16.65 -1.02 -6.49
CA GLY A 125 16.95 -1.72 -7.74
C GLY A 125 16.71 -3.22 -7.63
N ASP A 126 17.26 -3.84 -6.58
CA ASP A 126 17.11 -5.28 -6.32
C ASP A 126 15.62 -5.68 -6.21
N CYS A 127 14.81 -4.86 -5.52
CA CYS A 127 13.37 -5.10 -5.38
C CYS A 127 12.57 -4.74 -6.63
N ALA A 128 12.97 -3.74 -7.41
CA ALA A 128 12.35 -3.43 -8.70
C ALA A 128 12.55 -4.57 -9.70
N GLU A 129 13.78 -5.08 -9.81
CA GLU A 129 14.12 -6.22 -10.67
C GLU A 129 13.31 -7.47 -10.28
N ALA A 130 13.31 -7.83 -8.98
CA ALA A 130 12.55 -8.99 -8.49
C ALA A 130 11.03 -8.86 -8.72
N ALA A 131 10.51 -7.63 -8.72
CA ALA A 131 9.12 -7.33 -9.01
C ALA A 131 8.80 -7.22 -10.50
N GLY A 132 9.80 -7.14 -11.39
CA GLY A 132 9.63 -6.84 -12.81
C GLY A 132 9.13 -5.41 -13.05
N LEU A 133 9.59 -4.47 -12.23
CA LEU A 133 9.38 -3.03 -12.38
C LEU A 133 10.64 -2.38 -12.97
N ASP A 134 10.46 -1.23 -13.59
CA ASP A 134 11.57 -0.39 -14.05
C ASP A 134 12.17 0.37 -12.85
N GLU A 135 13.45 0.13 -12.57
CA GLU A 135 14.13 0.76 -11.42
C GLU A 135 14.14 2.29 -11.55
N ASP A 136 14.49 2.79 -12.74
CA ASP A 136 14.65 4.22 -12.99
C ASP A 136 13.32 4.94 -12.78
N ASP A 137 12.22 4.36 -13.23
CA ASP A 137 10.85 4.86 -13.02
C ASP A 137 10.46 4.91 -11.54
N VAL A 138 10.70 3.84 -10.78
CA VAL A 138 10.42 3.81 -9.33
C VAL A 138 11.25 4.85 -8.59
N ARG A 139 12.55 4.94 -8.91
CA ARG A 139 13.48 5.87 -8.29
C ARG A 139 13.15 7.32 -8.64
N HIS A 140 12.89 7.60 -9.92
CA HIS A 140 12.51 8.93 -10.40
C HIS A 140 11.25 9.42 -9.70
N CYS A 141 10.24 8.56 -9.57
CA CYS A 141 9.03 8.88 -8.83
C CYS A 141 9.33 9.16 -7.35
N ALA A 142 10.12 8.31 -6.68
CA ALA A 142 10.38 8.39 -5.25
C ALA A 142 11.26 9.59 -4.84
N GLU A 143 12.16 10.01 -5.72
CA GLU A 143 13.08 11.13 -5.49
C GLU A 143 12.54 12.46 -6.06
N GLY A 144 11.59 12.39 -6.99
CA GLY A 144 11.01 13.53 -7.70
C GLY A 144 9.75 14.11 -7.05
N THR A 145 9.22 15.17 -7.66
CA THR A 145 7.99 15.84 -7.21
C THR A 145 6.73 15.00 -7.45
N GLU A 146 6.80 13.97 -8.29
CA GLU A 146 5.71 13.01 -8.53
C GLU A 146 5.29 12.28 -7.26
N ALA A 147 6.24 11.99 -6.36
CA ALA A 147 5.97 11.43 -5.05
C ALA A 147 4.88 12.21 -4.30
N LEU A 148 4.80 13.54 -4.44
CA LEU A 148 3.75 14.33 -3.80
C LEU A 148 2.35 13.98 -4.31
N GLY A 149 2.21 13.69 -5.61
CA GLY A 149 0.97 13.19 -6.19
C GLY A 149 0.61 11.83 -5.60
N VAL A 150 1.57 10.92 -5.52
CA VAL A 150 1.37 9.57 -4.99
C VAL A 150 1.03 9.58 -3.49
N LEU A 151 1.70 10.41 -2.69
CA LEU A 151 1.38 10.64 -1.29
C LEU A 151 -0.09 11.10 -1.11
N ARG A 152 -0.56 12.01 -1.98
CA ARG A 152 -1.95 12.46 -1.96
C ARG A 152 -2.93 11.34 -2.33
N LEU A 153 -2.60 10.52 -3.33
CA LEU A 153 -3.43 9.36 -3.70
C LEU A 153 -3.60 8.38 -2.53
N ALA A 154 -2.53 8.10 -1.78
CA ALA A 154 -2.57 7.22 -0.63
C ALA A 154 -3.31 7.81 0.59
N SER A 155 -3.46 9.15 0.67
CA SER A 155 -4.02 9.81 1.86
C SER A 155 -5.51 9.52 2.07
N ALA A 156 -6.32 9.48 1.01
CA ALA A 156 -7.75 9.27 1.11
C ALA A 156 -8.16 7.89 1.69
N PRO A 157 -7.66 6.74 1.18
CA PRO A 157 -7.97 5.44 1.78
C PRO A 157 -7.45 5.33 3.22
N LEU A 158 -6.30 5.95 3.51
CA LEU A 158 -5.71 5.95 4.83
C LEU A 158 -6.55 6.71 5.87
N LEU A 159 -6.99 7.93 5.53
CA LEU A 159 -7.87 8.72 6.40
C LEU A 159 -9.19 7.98 6.69
N ARG A 160 -9.74 7.28 5.69
CA ARG A 160 -10.92 6.43 5.88
C ARG A 160 -10.67 5.29 6.87
N ALA A 161 -9.53 4.61 6.78
CA ALA A 161 -9.20 3.52 7.71
C ALA A 161 -9.09 4.02 9.17
N ILE A 162 -8.47 5.19 9.37
CA ILE A 162 -8.34 5.82 10.69
C ILE A 162 -9.72 6.22 11.26
N ASP A 163 -10.59 6.78 10.42
CA ASP A 163 -11.95 7.15 10.80
C ASP A 163 -12.77 5.92 11.22
N ILE A 164 -12.65 4.80 10.48
CA ILE A 164 -13.30 3.53 10.86
C ILE A 164 -12.76 3.03 12.20
N LEU A 165 -11.43 2.99 12.39
CA LEU A 165 -10.83 2.48 13.63
C LEU A 165 -11.21 3.34 14.84
N SER A 166 -11.13 4.66 14.72
CA SER A 166 -11.43 5.57 15.83
C SER A 166 -12.93 5.73 16.07
N GLY A 167 -13.73 5.88 15.02
CA GLY A 167 -15.17 6.09 15.11
C GLY A 167 -15.97 4.82 15.38
N ASN A 168 -15.82 3.80 14.52
CA ASN A 168 -16.67 2.60 14.58
C ASN A 168 -16.19 1.58 15.62
N PHE A 169 -14.89 1.55 15.89
CA PHE A 169 -14.28 0.57 16.80
C PHE A 169 -13.74 1.21 18.09
N GLY A 170 -13.81 2.54 18.24
CA GLY A 170 -13.50 3.23 19.49
C GLY A 170 -12.01 3.23 19.88
N PHE A 171 -11.11 2.98 18.93
CA PHE A 171 -9.67 3.03 19.20
C PHE A 171 -9.24 4.48 19.47
N VAL A 172 -8.82 4.75 20.72
CA VAL A 172 -8.21 6.04 21.10
C VAL A 172 -6.81 6.15 20.50
N ASP A 173 -6.06 5.06 20.58
CA ASP A 173 -4.81 4.85 19.85
C ASP A 173 -5.04 3.73 18.82
N PRO A 174 -4.64 3.92 17.56
CA PRO A 174 -4.81 2.88 16.56
C PRO A 174 -4.12 1.57 16.95
N PRO A 175 -4.69 0.41 16.61
CA PRO A 175 -4.09 -0.88 16.94
C PRO A 175 -2.75 -1.08 16.24
N SER A 176 -2.01 -2.09 16.69
CA SER A 176 -0.76 -2.50 16.03
C SER A 176 -1.00 -2.90 14.58
N MET A 177 0.00 -2.64 13.74
CA MET A 177 -0.05 -2.87 12.29
C MET A 177 0.39 -4.30 11.93
N PRO A 178 -0.01 -4.82 10.76
CA PRO A 178 -0.81 -4.17 9.71
C PRO A 178 -2.30 -4.10 10.06
N TRP A 179 -3.00 -3.10 9.52
CA TRP A 179 -4.47 -3.11 9.53
C TRP A 179 -4.98 -3.77 8.27
N VAL A 180 -5.85 -4.75 8.44
CA VAL A 180 -6.46 -5.49 7.34
C VAL A 180 -7.95 -5.30 7.45
N PHE A 181 -8.59 -4.88 6.36
CA PHE A 181 -10.03 -4.77 6.26
C PHE A 181 -10.56 -5.74 5.21
N LEU A 182 -11.66 -6.40 5.51
CA LEU A 182 -12.45 -7.19 4.58
C LEU A 182 -13.83 -6.55 4.44
N ASN A 183 -14.17 -6.10 3.24
CA ASN A 183 -15.44 -5.42 2.94
C ASN A 183 -15.70 -4.22 3.86
N GLY A 184 -14.65 -3.44 4.15
CA GLY A 184 -14.71 -2.24 5.00
C GLY A 184 -14.76 -2.53 6.51
N GLN A 185 -14.71 -3.80 6.92
CA GLN A 185 -14.64 -4.19 8.33
C GLN A 185 -13.23 -4.62 8.69
N PRO A 186 -12.63 -4.15 9.79
CA PRO A 186 -11.33 -4.62 10.25
C PRO A 186 -11.40 -6.12 10.54
N LEU A 187 -10.41 -6.85 10.05
CA LEU A 187 -10.26 -8.27 10.30
C LEU A 187 -9.72 -8.46 11.72
N SER A 188 -10.52 -9.07 12.58
CA SER A 188 -10.11 -9.57 13.90
C SER A 188 -10.14 -11.10 13.90
N CYS A 189 -9.22 -11.71 14.64
CA CYS A 189 -9.29 -13.12 14.98
C CYS A 189 -9.86 -13.22 16.39
N ASP A 190 -10.99 -13.92 16.53
CA ASP A 190 -11.57 -14.29 17.82
C ASP A 190 -10.98 -15.62 18.33
#